data_AF-A0A6V7WEP7-F1
#
_entry.id   AF-A0A6V7WEP7-F1
#
_cell.length_a   1.000
_cell.length_b   1.000
_cell.length_c   1.000
_cell.angle_alpha   90.00
_cell.angle_beta   90.00
_cell.angle_gamma   90.00
#
_symmetry.space_group_name_H-M   'P 1'
#
loop_
_entity.id
_entity.type
_entity.pdbx_description
1 polymer ?
#
loop_
_entity_poly.entity_id
_entity_poly.type
_entity_poly.pdbx_seq_one_letter_code
_entity_poly.pdbx_strand_id
1 'polypeptide(L)'
;MNVDNFIYRLFRSDKSHKFCVYTRRGDFTKAKWKEWHKASDVMFTEKGVEYILKNELKHEKFGSSIVLLGEDKQFLYKLNITNKGKKIYIPKPMNRGHDMCFAITICNSFLLTASSSTYGWWIGYLLVKENAKVFFDADFSHSLVSIENFPYNWIPIIYDKKLNKIKKFKKNIKYKLSK
;
A
#
# COMPACT_ATOMS: atom_id res chain seq x y z
N MET A 1 13.48 6.97 20.61
CA MET A 1 12.13 7.55 20.38
C MET A 1 11.13 6.41 20.44
N ASN A 2 10.19 6.44 21.38
CA ASN A 2 9.12 5.45 21.48
C ASN A 2 8.12 5.66 20.31
N VAL A 3 7.75 4.57 19.61
CA VAL A 3 6.81 4.57 18.48
C VAL A 3 5.44 5.13 18.90
N ASP A 4 4.96 4.84 20.11
CA ASP A 4 3.67 5.31 20.60
C ASP A 4 3.61 6.84 20.73
N ASN A 5 4.67 7.43 21.25
CA ASN A 5 4.79 8.89 21.35
C ASN A 5 4.83 9.54 19.96
N PHE A 6 5.48 8.88 19.00
CA PHE A 6 5.49 9.35 17.61
C PHE A 6 4.10 9.29 16.98
N ILE A 7 3.36 8.18 17.16
CA ILE A 7 1.98 8.01 16.70
C ILE A 7 1.08 9.11 17.28
N TYR A 8 1.15 9.32 18.60
CA TYR A 8 0.37 10.35 19.29
C TYR A 8 0.64 11.75 18.74
N ARG A 9 1.92 12.10 18.53
CA ARG A 9 2.30 13.42 17.98
C ARG A 9 1.84 13.61 16.53
N LEU A 10 1.90 12.56 15.72
CA LEU A 10 1.56 12.62 14.30
C LEU A 10 0.05 12.77 14.08
N PHE A 11 -0.76 11.95 14.75
CA PHE A 11 -2.21 11.91 14.53
C PHE A 11 -3.00 12.76 15.52
N ARG A 12 -2.45 13.04 16.71
CA ARG A 12 -3.14 13.73 17.81
C ARG A 12 -4.50 13.06 18.08
N SER A 13 -5.60 13.80 17.89
CA SER A 13 -6.98 13.34 18.08
C SER A 13 -7.65 12.80 16.81
N ASP A 14 -6.89 12.57 15.73
CA ASP A 14 -7.45 12.08 14.47
C ASP A 14 -7.91 10.61 14.54
N LYS A 15 -9.23 10.43 14.67
CA LYS A 15 -9.91 9.12 14.74
C LYS A 15 -10.25 8.51 13.38
N SER A 16 -9.90 9.16 12.27
CA SER A 16 -10.19 8.65 10.92
C SER A 16 -9.52 7.30 10.64
N HIS A 17 -10.07 6.55 9.70
CA HIS A 17 -9.46 5.34 9.17
C HIS A 17 -8.11 5.66 8.55
N LYS A 18 -7.04 5.01 9.01
CA LYS A 18 -5.68 5.21 8.50
C LYS A 18 -5.45 4.27 7.32
N PHE A 19 -5.61 4.82 6.11
CA PHE A 19 -5.30 4.12 4.88
C PHE A 19 -3.83 4.34 4.52
N CYS A 20 -3.03 3.31 4.71
CA CYS A 20 -1.61 3.34 4.43
C CYS A 20 -1.30 2.97 2.99
N VAL A 21 -0.39 3.70 2.36
CA VAL A 21 0.06 3.48 1.00
C VAL A 21 1.57 3.33 1.04
N TYR A 22 2.06 2.12 0.78
CA TYR A 22 3.48 1.83 0.81
C TYR A 22 4.07 1.85 -0.59
N THR A 23 5.19 2.56 -0.73
CA THR A 23 5.94 2.72 -1.96
C THR A 23 7.36 2.18 -1.83
N ARG A 24 7.87 1.55 -2.89
CA ARG A 24 9.22 1.04 -3.04
C ARG A 24 9.79 1.49 -4.37
N ARG A 25 10.84 2.31 -4.34
CA ARG A 25 11.51 2.82 -5.54
C ARG A 25 13.02 2.61 -5.54
N GLY A 26 13.75 3.11 -4.55
CA GLY A 26 15.23 3.19 -4.49
C GLY A 26 16.01 2.34 -5.49
N ASP A 27 16.38 1.13 -5.11
CA ASP A 27 17.07 0.18 -5.97
C ASP A 27 16.18 -0.43 -7.07
N PHE A 28 14.87 -0.55 -6.86
CA PHE A 28 13.91 -1.07 -7.85
C PHE A 28 13.88 -0.21 -9.14
N THR A 29 14.29 1.06 -9.10
CA THR A 29 14.40 1.91 -10.30
C THR A 29 15.73 1.73 -11.04
N LYS A 30 16.73 1.07 -10.45
CA LYS A 30 18.05 0.86 -11.05
C LYS A 30 18.01 -0.25 -12.09
N ALA A 31 18.72 -0.08 -13.20
CA ALA A 31 18.73 -1.01 -14.34
C ALA A 31 18.96 -2.48 -13.95
N LYS A 32 19.88 -2.74 -13.01
CA LYS A 32 20.19 -4.08 -12.49
C LYS A 32 18.97 -4.84 -11.94
N TRP A 33 17.97 -4.12 -11.40
CA TRP A 33 16.85 -4.70 -10.68
C TRP A 33 15.52 -4.61 -11.45
N LYS A 34 15.49 -3.91 -12.60
CA LYS A 34 14.26 -3.63 -13.33
C LYS A 34 13.52 -4.87 -13.80
N GLU A 35 14.21 -5.96 -14.12
CA GLU A 35 13.60 -7.22 -14.58
C GLU A 35 13.01 -8.07 -13.45
N TRP A 36 13.42 -7.82 -12.21
CA TRP A 36 13.02 -8.61 -11.04
C TRP A 36 12.07 -7.87 -10.11
N HIS A 37 12.12 -6.54 -10.18
CA HIS A 37 11.41 -5.66 -9.28
C HIS A 37 10.77 -4.49 -10.02
N LYS A 38 9.45 -4.57 -10.16
CA LYS A 38 8.64 -3.42 -10.53
C LYS A 38 8.60 -2.40 -9.38
N ALA A 39 9.19 -1.23 -9.60
CA ALA A 39 9.10 -0.09 -8.70
C ALA A 39 7.67 0.47 -8.64
N SER A 40 7.33 1.15 -7.54
CA SER A 40 6.07 1.87 -7.40
C SER A 40 5.87 2.89 -8.52
N ASP A 41 4.75 2.76 -9.23
CA ASP A 41 4.34 3.61 -10.34
C ASP A 41 3.41 4.75 -9.87
N VAL A 42 3.56 5.94 -10.47
CA VAL A 42 2.75 7.13 -10.11
C VAL A 42 1.28 6.87 -10.43
N MET A 43 0.98 6.42 -11.65
CA MET A 43 -0.39 6.26 -12.11
C MET A 43 -1.12 5.18 -11.32
N PHE A 44 -0.49 4.03 -11.10
CA PHE A 44 -1.04 2.98 -10.25
C PHE A 44 -1.27 3.50 -8.82
N THR A 45 -0.30 4.20 -8.23
CA THR A 45 -0.41 4.67 -6.84
C THR A 45 -1.56 5.66 -6.69
N GLU A 46 -1.61 6.70 -7.51
CA GLU A 46 -2.65 7.75 -7.42
C GLU A 46 -4.04 7.20 -7.72
N LYS A 47 -4.19 6.45 -8.81
CA LYS A 47 -5.48 5.86 -9.19
C LYS A 47 -5.90 4.76 -8.23
N GLY A 48 -4.96 3.99 -7.69
CA GLY A 48 -5.16 2.99 -6.63
C GLY A 48 -5.76 3.60 -5.39
N VAL A 49 -5.15 4.69 -4.92
CA VAL A 49 -5.64 5.44 -3.76
C VAL A 49 -7.04 5.99 -4.03
N GLU A 50 -7.26 6.63 -5.18
CA GLU A 50 -8.57 7.16 -5.57
C GLU A 50 -9.65 6.07 -5.59
N TYR A 51 -9.35 4.92 -6.21
CA TYR A 51 -10.24 3.79 -6.32
C TYR A 51 -10.63 3.24 -4.95
N ILE A 52 -9.65 2.97 -4.08
CA ILE A 52 -9.89 2.39 -2.75
C ILE A 52 -10.73 3.34 -1.89
N LEU A 53 -10.38 4.64 -1.87
CA LEU A 53 -11.13 5.63 -1.10
C LEU A 53 -12.60 5.74 -1.56
N LYS A 54 -12.85 5.69 -2.88
CA LYS A 54 -14.20 5.85 -3.44
C LYS A 54 -15.06 4.58 -3.33
N ASN A 55 -14.46 3.40 -3.39
CA ASN A 55 -15.21 2.14 -3.52
C ASN A 55 -15.17 1.30 -2.25
N GLU A 56 -14.04 1.30 -1.54
CA GLU A 56 -13.79 0.36 -0.44
C GLU A 56 -13.88 1.01 0.94
N LEU A 57 -13.58 2.31 1.03
CA LEU A 57 -13.51 3.09 2.28
C LEU A 57 -14.50 4.27 2.32
N LYS A 58 -15.48 4.32 1.42
CA LYS A 58 -16.43 5.43 1.32
C LYS A 58 -17.35 5.61 2.53
N HIS A 59 -17.56 4.52 3.28
CA HIS A 59 -18.49 4.45 4.40
C HIS A 59 -17.81 4.51 5.77
N GLU A 60 -16.51 4.84 5.81
CA GLU A 60 -15.79 4.98 7.07
C GLU A 60 -16.39 6.10 7.93
N LYS A 61 -16.82 5.75 9.15
CA LYS A 61 -17.59 6.63 10.05
C LYS A 61 -16.94 8.00 10.29
N PHE A 62 -15.61 8.01 10.44
CA PHE A 62 -14.83 9.23 10.68
C PHE A 62 -14.03 9.68 9.45
N GLY A 63 -14.42 9.20 8.26
CA GLY A 63 -13.65 9.35 7.03
C GLY A 63 -12.32 8.59 7.05
N SER A 64 -11.49 8.86 6.05
CA SER A 64 -10.17 8.24 5.91
C SER A 64 -9.07 9.28 5.78
N SER A 65 -7.97 9.08 6.50
CA SER A 65 -6.71 9.77 6.30
C SER A 65 -5.71 8.86 5.61
N ILE A 66 -4.82 9.46 4.83
CA ILE A 66 -3.85 8.74 4.01
C ILE A 66 -2.49 8.83 4.68
N VAL A 67 -1.80 7.69 4.81
CA VAL A 67 -0.45 7.64 5.36
C VAL A 67 0.49 7.13 4.27
N LEU A 68 1.36 7.99 3.76
CA LEU A 68 2.30 7.63 2.71
C LEU A 68 3.60 7.11 3.32
N LEU A 69 3.89 5.84 3.05
CA LEU A 69 5.05 5.12 3.55
C LEU A 69 6.02 4.86 2.39
N GLY A 70 7.31 5.05 2.64
CA GLY A 70 8.34 4.89 1.62
C GLY A 70 9.59 5.71 1.92
N GLU A 71 10.70 5.24 1.36
CA GLU A 71 12.01 5.87 1.48
C GLU A 71 12.19 7.06 0.53
N ASP A 72 11.60 7.00 -0.66
CA ASP A 72 11.72 8.04 -1.69
C ASP A 72 10.74 9.18 -1.40
N LYS A 73 11.14 10.10 -0.53
CA LYS A 73 10.30 11.24 -0.14
C LYS A 73 9.97 12.14 -1.32
N GLN A 74 10.88 12.30 -2.28
CA GLN A 74 10.61 13.10 -3.48
C GLN A 74 9.46 12.49 -4.30
N PHE A 75 9.43 11.18 -4.45
CA PHE A 75 8.29 10.50 -5.06
C PHE A 75 7.01 10.74 -4.29
N LEU A 76 7.02 10.56 -2.95
CA LEU A 76 5.82 10.77 -2.12
C LEU A 76 5.26 12.20 -2.25
N TYR A 77 6.11 13.22 -2.27
CA TYR A 77 5.68 14.61 -2.43
C TYR A 77 5.16 14.95 -3.84
N LYS A 78 5.55 14.16 -4.85
CA LYS A 78 5.08 14.35 -6.24
C LYS A 78 3.72 13.70 -6.51
N LEU A 79 3.25 12.81 -5.64
CA LEU A 79 1.96 12.14 -5.82
C LEU A 79 0.81 13.15 -5.72
N ASN A 80 0.04 13.28 -6.79
CA ASN A 80 -1.15 14.11 -6.86
C ASN A 80 -2.39 13.35 -6.37
N ILE A 81 -2.43 13.10 -5.07
CA ILE A 81 -3.56 12.43 -4.43
C ILE A 81 -4.63 13.47 -4.11
N THR A 82 -5.84 13.30 -4.68
CA THR A 82 -6.94 14.25 -4.49
C THR A 82 -7.33 14.35 -3.01
N ASN A 83 -6.96 15.47 -2.40
CA ASN A 83 -7.20 15.80 -1.01
C ASN A 83 -8.60 16.45 -0.83
N LYS A 84 -9.69 15.72 -1.12
CA LYS A 84 -11.07 16.21 -0.82
C LYS A 84 -11.33 16.28 0.70
N GLY A 85 -10.58 17.12 1.43
CA GLY A 85 -10.60 17.27 2.89
C GLY A 85 -9.95 16.12 3.67
N LYS A 86 -9.13 15.27 3.03
CA LYS A 86 -8.49 14.11 3.66
C LYS A 86 -7.08 14.45 4.14
N LYS A 87 -6.77 14.18 5.40
CA LYS A 87 -5.42 14.43 5.91
C LYS A 87 -4.44 13.46 5.26
N ILE A 88 -3.34 13.99 4.74
CA ILE A 88 -2.23 13.21 4.20
C ILE A 88 -1.06 13.34 5.18
N TYR A 89 -0.59 12.20 5.66
CA TYR A 89 0.53 12.10 6.59
C TYR A 89 1.72 11.45 5.90
N ILE A 90 2.88 12.08 5.99
CA ILE A 90 4.16 11.51 5.57
C ILE A 90 5.03 11.41 6.82
N PRO A 91 5.18 10.22 7.43
CA PRO A 91 6.01 10.04 8.62
C PRO A 91 7.46 10.45 8.36
N LYS A 92 8.09 11.04 9.38
CA LYS A 92 9.54 11.27 9.38
C LYS A 92 10.28 9.93 9.29
N PRO A 93 11.49 9.89 8.70
CA PRO A 93 12.29 8.67 8.64
C PRO A 93 12.52 8.07 10.03
N MET A 94 12.42 6.75 10.11
CA MET A 94 12.71 5.93 11.29
C MET A 94 13.59 4.76 10.87
N ASN A 95 14.20 4.07 11.84
CA ASN A 95 14.85 2.78 11.54
C ASN A 95 13.80 1.77 11.05
N ARG A 96 14.24 0.75 10.32
CA ARG A 96 13.35 -0.23 9.66
C ARG A 96 12.42 -0.96 10.64
N GLY A 97 12.91 -1.31 11.84
CA GLY A 97 12.08 -1.97 12.85
C GLY A 97 10.96 -1.07 13.38
N HIS A 98 11.28 0.19 13.71
CA HIS A 98 10.30 1.18 14.15
C HIS A 98 9.32 1.57 13.06
N ASP A 99 9.77 1.70 11.80
CA ASP A 99 8.90 2.01 10.67
C ASP A 99 7.90 0.88 10.39
N MET A 100 8.34 -0.38 10.47
CA MET A 100 7.47 -1.55 10.38
C MET A 100 6.47 -1.59 11.55
N CYS A 101 6.96 -1.45 12.80
CA CYS A 101 6.11 -1.42 14.00
C CYS A 101 5.06 -0.31 13.93
N PHE A 102 5.47 0.88 13.49
CA PHE A 102 4.57 2.00 13.24
C PHE A 102 3.47 1.61 12.25
N ALA A 103 3.84 1.09 11.08
CA ALA A 103 2.88 0.73 10.03
C ALA A 103 1.88 -0.34 10.50
N ILE A 104 2.36 -1.46 11.06
CA ILE A 104 1.48 -2.57 11.48
C ILE A 104 0.50 -2.18 12.59
N THR A 105 0.88 -1.18 13.40
CA THR A 105 0.07 -0.70 14.53
C THR A 105 -1.02 0.27 14.09
N ILE A 106 -0.72 1.15 13.13
CA ILE A 106 -1.61 2.27 12.77
C ILE A 106 -2.50 1.99 11.56
N CYS A 107 -2.05 1.17 10.61
CA CYS A 107 -2.76 0.99 9.35
C CYS A 107 -4.04 0.17 9.55
N ASN A 108 -5.19 0.77 9.23
CA ASN A 108 -6.47 0.06 9.16
C ASN A 108 -6.68 -0.61 7.79
N SER A 109 -6.06 -0.08 6.75
CA SER A 109 -5.97 -0.72 5.43
C SER A 109 -4.64 -0.36 4.80
N PHE A 110 -4.17 -1.19 3.87
CA PHE A 110 -2.84 -1.08 3.31
C PHE A 110 -2.86 -1.28 1.80
N LEU A 111 -2.17 -0.42 1.06
CA LEU A 111 -1.92 -0.57 -0.36
C LEU A 111 -0.42 -0.80 -0.60
N LEU A 112 -0.07 -2.00 -1.07
CA LEU A 112 1.26 -2.37 -1.52
C LEU A 112 1.43 -2.03 -3.01
N THR A 113 2.14 -0.96 -3.32
CA THR A 113 2.28 -0.48 -4.71
C THR A 113 3.45 -1.10 -5.49
N ALA A 114 4.27 -1.92 -4.82
CA ALA A 114 5.39 -2.64 -5.41
C ALA A 114 5.42 -4.06 -4.83
N SER A 115 4.76 -4.97 -5.52
CA SER A 115 4.41 -6.29 -4.99
C SER A 115 5.60 -7.19 -4.65
N SER A 116 6.73 -7.03 -5.34
CA SER A 116 7.96 -7.77 -5.02
C SER A 116 8.75 -7.22 -3.82
N SER A 117 8.25 -6.18 -3.14
CA SER A 117 8.86 -5.66 -1.91
C SER A 117 8.57 -6.59 -0.73
N THR A 118 9.58 -7.35 -0.29
CA THR A 118 9.49 -8.20 0.90
C THR A 118 9.16 -7.40 2.15
N TYR A 119 9.76 -6.22 2.32
CA TYR A 119 9.47 -5.32 3.44
C TYR A 119 8.01 -4.86 3.46
N GLY A 120 7.47 -4.40 2.33
CA GLY A 120 6.07 -4.00 2.22
C GLY A 120 5.10 -5.18 2.37
N TRP A 121 5.49 -6.35 1.86
CA TRP A 121 4.73 -7.60 2.02
C TRP A 121 4.60 -7.98 3.50
N TRP A 122 5.71 -7.96 4.26
CA TRP A 122 5.67 -8.26 5.69
C TRP A 122 4.84 -7.27 6.50
N ILE A 123 4.85 -5.97 6.16
CA ILE A 123 3.94 -5.01 6.78
C ILE A 123 2.48 -5.41 6.56
N GLY A 124 2.09 -5.73 5.32
CA GLY A 124 0.74 -6.17 5.01
C GLY A 124 0.34 -7.45 5.73
N TYR A 125 1.28 -8.38 5.89
CA TYR A 125 1.04 -9.68 6.54
C TYR A 125 0.87 -9.55 8.05
N LEU A 126 1.62 -8.64 8.67
CA LEU A 126 1.68 -8.46 10.12
C LEU A 126 0.73 -7.37 10.65
N LEU A 127 -0.17 -6.83 9.83
CA LEU A 127 -1.13 -5.81 10.29
C LEU A 127 -1.92 -6.33 11.50
N VAL A 128 -1.91 -5.57 12.59
CA VAL A 128 -2.52 -5.98 13.87
C VAL A 128 -4.04 -5.71 13.89
N LYS A 129 -4.52 -4.81 13.02
CA LYS A 129 -5.95 -4.44 13.00
C LYS A 129 -6.82 -5.59 12.50
N GLU A 130 -7.81 -5.94 13.30
CA GLU A 130 -8.87 -6.85 12.88
C GLU A 130 -9.54 -6.33 11.59
N ASN A 131 -9.80 -7.24 10.66
CA ASN A 131 -10.40 -6.94 9.35
C ASN A 131 -9.60 -5.96 8.48
N ALA A 132 -8.28 -5.83 8.71
CA ALA A 132 -7.43 -5.01 7.86
C ALA A 132 -7.50 -5.48 6.40
N LYS A 133 -7.89 -4.57 5.50
CA LYS A 133 -7.91 -4.83 4.06
C LYS A 133 -6.53 -4.52 3.48
N VAL A 134 -5.93 -5.51 2.82
CA VAL A 134 -4.67 -5.36 2.11
C VAL A 134 -4.91 -5.44 0.61
N PHE A 135 -4.54 -4.37 -0.09
CA PHE A 135 -4.58 -4.23 -1.54
C PHE A 135 -3.16 -4.29 -2.10
N PHE A 136 -2.97 -4.81 -3.30
CA PHE A 136 -1.66 -4.84 -3.94
C PHE A 136 -1.72 -4.73 -5.46
N ASP A 137 -0.64 -4.25 -6.08
CA ASP A 137 -0.48 -4.19 -7.53
C ASP A 137 -0.36 -5.61 -8.12
N ALA A 138 -1.38 -6.01 -8.87
CA ALA A 138 -1.42 -7.31 -9.54
C ALA A 138 -0.73 -7.31 -10.91
N ASP A 139 -0.07 -6.22 -11.28
CA ASP A 139 0.84 -6.21 -12.43
C ASP A 139 2.21 -6.79 -12.03
N PHE A 140 2.39 -8.06 -12.36
CA PHE A 140 3.62 -8.82 -12.16
C PHE A 140 4.56 -8.78 -13.37
N SER A 141 4.37 -7.84 -14.32
CA SER A 141 5.38 -7.60 -15.34
C SER A 141 6.71 -7.24 -14.65
N HIS A 142 7.78 -7.95 -15.01
CA HIS A 142 9.10 -7.76 -14.44
C HIS A 142 9.15 -7.95 -12.91
N SER A 143 8.61 -9.08 -12.44
CA SER A 143 8.53 -9.45 -11.04
C SER A 143 8.89 -10.92 -10.83
N LEU A 144 9.70 -11.21 -9.81
CA LEU A 144 9.97 -12.59 -9.36
C LEU A 144 8.82 -13.19 -8.55
N VAL A 145 7.86 -12.37 -8.11
CA VAL A 145 6.66 -12.82 -7.39
C VAL A 145 5.47 -12.92 -8.33
N SER A 146 4.60 -13.88 -8.03
CA SER A 146 3.32 -14.10 -8.69
C SER A 146 2.17 -13.93 -7.69
N ILE A 147 0.94 -14.01 -8.20
CA ILE A 147 -0.27 -13.87 -7.39
C ILE A 147 -0.43 -14.93 -6.29
N GLU A 148 0.24 -16.07 -6.44
CA GLU A 148 0.22 -17.19 -5.51
C GLU A 148 1.05 -16.91 -4.24
N ASN A 149 2.00 -15.97 -4.32
CA ASN A 149 2.80 -15.54 -3.17
C ASN A 149 2.03 -14.62 -2.19
N PHE A 150 0.76 -14.32 -2.47
CA PHE A 150 -0.06 -13.40 -1.68
C PHE A 150 -1.22 -14.13 -1.00
N PRO A 151 -1.50 -13.82 0.29
CA PRO A 151 -2.65 -14.39 0.98
C PRO A 151 -3.95 -14.29 0.19
N TYR A 152 -4.81 -15.30 0.33
CA TYR A 152 -6.04 -15.41 -0.46
C TYR A 152 -7.02 -14.27 -0.18
N ASN A 153 -7.03 -13.75 1.06
CA ASN A 153 -7.88 -12.64 1.50
C ASN A 153 -7.35 -11.26 1.08
N TRP A 154 -6.14 -11.15 0.53
CA TRP A 154 -5.63 -9.91 -0.01
C TRP A 154 -6.28 -9.61 -1.37
N ILE A 155 -6.51 -8.34 -1.63
CA ILE A 155 -7.31 -7.84 -2.75
C ILE A 155 -6.37 -7.36 -3.87
N PRO A 156 -6.18 -8.16 -4.94
CA PRO A 156 -5.38 -7.73 -6.07
C PRO A 156 -6.12 -6.66 -6.88
N ILE A 157 -5.45 -5.55 -7.17
CA ILE A 157 -5.95 -4.50 -8.05
C ILE A 157 -4.93 -4.24 -9.15
N ILE A 158 -5.39 -3.84 -10.33
CA ILE A 158 -4.52 -3.58 -11.48
C ILE A 158 -4.93 -2.29 -12.16
N TYR A 159 -3.93 -1.55 -12.66
CA TYR A 159 -4.16 -0.37 -13.48
C TYR A 159 -4.36 -0.76 -14.95
N ASP A 160 -5.56 -0.51 -15.45
CA ASP A 160 -5.91 -0.67 -16.85
C ASP A 160 -5.50 0.60 -17.62
N LYS A 161 -4.34 0.53 -18.29
CA LYS A 161 -3.77 1.66 -19.04
C LYS A 161 -4.69 2.17 -20.16
N LYS A 162 -5.47 1.27 -20.79
CA LYS A 162 -6.38 1.65 -21.89
C LYS A 162 -7.57 2.45 -21.39
N LEU A 163 -8.07 2.07 -20.21
CA LEU A 163 -9.25 2.69 -19.61
C LEU A 163 -8.91 3.76 -18.56
N ASN A 164 -7.61 4.01 -18.32
CA ASN A 164 -7.09 4.91 -17.31
C ASN A 164 -7.78 4.74 -15.93
N LYS A 165 -7.96 3.48 -15.51
CA LYS A 165 -8.69 3.15 -14.27
C LYS A 165 -8.13 1.93 -13.56
N ILE A 166 -8.38 1.86 -12.26
CA ILE A 166 -8.14 0.66 -11.46
C ILE A 166 -9.32 -0.29 -11.58
N LYS A 167 -9.02 -1.59 -11.62
CA LYS A 167 -10.01 -2.68 -11.47
C LYS A 167 -9.50 -3.73 -10.52
N LYS A 168 -10.41 -4.46 -9.86
CA LYS A 168 -10.05 -5.69 -9.15
C LYS A 168 -9.58 -6.72 -10.16
N PHE A 169 -8.46 -7.36 -9.87
CA PHE A 169 -7.96 -8.46 -10.67
C PHE A 169 -8.65 -9.76 -10.20
N LYS A 170 -9.15 -10.57 -11.13
CA LYS A 170 -9.79 -11.85 -10.77
C LYS A 170 -8.70 -12.91 -10.61
N LYS A 171 -8.53 -13.45 -9.41
CA LYS A 171 -7.73 -14.67 -9.22
C LYS A 171 -8.49 -15.82 -9.90
N ASN A 172 -7.95 -16.36 -11.00
CA ASN A 172 -8.44 -17.63 -11.56
C ASN A 172 -7.93 -18.75 -10.67
N ILE A 173 -8.68 -19.04 -9.61
CA ILE A 173 -8.34 -20.11 -8.68
C ILE A 173 -8.73 -21.45 -9.33
N LYS A 174 -7.83 -22.04 -10.12
CA LYS A 174 -7.90 -23.47 -10.46
C LYS A 174 -7.23 -24.26 -9.33
N TYR A 175 -7.94 -24.52 -8.23
CA TYR A 175 -7.48 -25.56 -7.31
C TYR A 175 -7.61 -26.90 -8.04
N LYS A 176 -6.51 -27.41 -8.61
CA LYS A 176 -6.36 -28.86 -8.74
C LYS A 176 -6.10 -29.39 -7.33
N LEU A 177 -7.18 -29.76 -6.64
CA LEU A 177 -7.08 -30.72 -5.55
C LEU A 177 -6.61 -32.03 -6.19
N SER A 178 -5.30 -32.27 -6.18
CA SER A 178 -4.79 -33.63 -6.35
C SER A 178 -5.26 -34.43 -5.14
N LYS A 179 -6.19 -35.35 -5.40
CA LYS A 179 -6.54 -36.44 -4.49
C LYS A 179 -5.33 -37.33 -4.23
#